data_AF-U9TNL2-F1
#
_entry.id   AF-U9TNL2-F1
#
_cell.length_a   1.000
_cell.length_b   1.000
_cell.length_c   1.000
_cell.angle_alpha   90.00
_cell.angle_beta   90.00
_cell.angle_gamma   90.00
#
_symmetry.space_group_name_H-M   'P 1'
#
loop_
_entity.id
_entity.type
_entity.pdbx_description
1 polymer ?
#
loop_
_entity_poly.entity_id
_entity_poly.type
_entity_poly.pdbx_seq_one_letter_code
_entity_poly.pdbx_strand_id
1 'polypeptide(L)'
;MFSQNIPLTGKNILRYLKTNFTNWTSGNKKIDDFIQKGQLEIKNYYDDIVLEWIPYNQFNEIKETGKNSLITVYSAKWKDGPLYKKYNWSGNYTRDSNKKVALKCLHNSQESIDSLINEIKKYPTKYQAFQVLYGISQNPDTGDYILVQNSSINLENQISENSGNEKIDNFTQERQLEISNYDDVILEWIPYNKFNEIKETGKNDLITVYSAIWKDGPLHKKNKWDDYTRDSNKEVALKCLQKSQESIDSLINEIIKYPTKYQAFQVLYGISQNPVTGDYILVLMWTSGNEKIDDKCCHVAQNNQ
;
A
#
# COMPACT_ATOMS: atom_id res chain seq x y z
N MET A 1 27.03 7.19 -19.72
CA MET A 1 27.15 6.07 -18.76
C MET A 1 28.54 6.11 -18.15
N PHE A 2 28.68 6.47 -16.87
CA PHE A 2 29.97 6.31 -16.18
C PHE A 2 30.19 4.82 -15.92
N SER A 3 31.33 4.25 -16.35
CA SER A 3 31.70 2.90 -15.96
C SER A 3 31.98 2.90 -14.45
N GLN A 4 31.22 2.09 -13.70
CA GLN A 4 31.35 1.98 -12.25
C GLN A 4 32.62 1.21 -11.89
N ASN A 5 33.77 1.88 -11.89
CA ASN A 5 35.03 1.27 -11.44
C ASN A 5 35.19 1.29 -9.91
N ILE A 6 34.26 1.93 -9.18
CA ILE A 6 34.26 2.03 -7.71
C ILE A 6 32.88 1.60 -7.17
N PRO A 7 32.81 0.65 -6.22
CA PRO A 7 31.56 0.28 -5.58
C PRO A 7 30.89 1.48 -4.89
N LEU A 8 29.57 1.62 -5.06
CA LEU A 8 28.77 2.59 -4.34
C LEU A 8 28.53 2.06 -2.93
N THR A 9 28.92 2.83 -1.93
CA THR A 9 28.86 2.51 -0.50
C THR A 9 28.21 3.65 0.24
N GLY A 10 27.86 3.44 1.51
CA GLY A 10 27.41 4.53 2.38
C GLY A 10 28.36 5.73 2.47
N LYS A 11 29.66 5.55 2.23
CA LYS A 11 30.67 6.62 2.34
C LYS A 11 30.71 7.53 1.12
N ASN A 12 30.37 7.02 -0.07
CA ASN A 12 30.47 7.77 -1.33
C ASN A 12 29.12 7.99 -2.03
N ILE A 13 28.02 7.42 -1.53
CA ILE A 13 26.69 7.58 -2.13
C ILE A 13 26.30 9.04 -2.28
N LEU A 14 26.43 9.87 -1.25
CA LEU A 14 26.07 11.30 -1.34
C LEU A 14 26.87 12.05 -2.41
N ARG A 15 28.17 11.73 -2.57
CA ARG A 15 29.01 12.31 -3.64
C ARG A 15 28.54 11.83 -5.02
N TYR A 16 28.21 10.55 -5.15
CA TYR A 16 27.66 9.99 -6.38
C TYR A 16 26.34 10.67 -6.76
N LEU A 17 25.40 10.81 -5.82
CA LEU A 17 24.10 11.46 -6.06
C LEU A 17 24.29 12.90 -6.53
N LYS A 18 25.09 13.71 -5.80
CA LYS A 18 25.38 15.10 -6.16
C LYS A 18 25.98 15.26 -7.56
N THR A 19 26.80 14.30 -7.99
CA THR A 19 27.42 14.33 -9.33
C THR A 19 26.43 13.98 -10.44
N ASN A 20 25.31 13.32 -10.10
CA ASN A 20 24.27 12.90 -11.04
C ASN A 20 23.00 13.76 -11.00
N PHE A 21 22.95 14.83 -10.21
CA PHE A 21 21.78 15.73 -10.15
C PHE A 21 21.38 16.27 -11.52
N THR A 22 22.35 16.55 -12.39
CA THR A 22 22.07 17.01 -13.77
C THR A 22 21.54 15.91 -14.69
N ASN A 23 21.74 14.64 -14.33
CA ASN A 23 21.25 13.49 -15.12
C ASN A 23 19.82 13.08 -14.72
N TRP A 24 19.36 13.49 -13.54
CA TRP A 24 18.03 13.20 -12.99
C TRP A 24 17.15 14.45 -12.94
N THR A 25 17.13 15.23 -14.02
CA THR A 25 16.26 16.40 -14.13
C THR A 25 14.98 16.08 -14.88
N SER A 26 13.87 16.53 -14.31
CA SER A 26 12.55 16.53 -14.91
C SER A 26 12.27 17.71 -15.82
N GLY A 27 13.16 18.71 -15.83
CA GLY A 27 12.88 20.03 -16.40
C GLY A 27 11.97 20.90 -15.52
N ASN A 28 11.41 20.35 -14.43
CA ASN A 28 10.65 21.09 -13.43
C ASN A 28 11.48 21.28 -12.15
N LYS A 29 11.91 22.51 -11.91
CA LYS A 29 12.78 22.84 -10.76
C LYS A 29 12.20 22.40 -9.41
N LYS A 30 10.90 22.54 -9.18
CA LYS A 30 10.29 22.15 -7.89
C LYS A 30 10.37 20.64 -7.65
N ILE A 31 10.16 19.83 -8.70
CA ILE A 31 10.28 18.38 -8.63
C ILE A 31 11.74 17.97 -8.44
N ASP A 32 12.65 18.59 -9.19
CA ASP A 32 14.08 18.31 -9.08
C ASP A 32 14.60 18.64 -7.69
N ASP A 33 14.24 19.80 -7.15
CA ASP A 33 14.60 20.23 -5.78
C ASP A 33 14.03 19.25 -4.74
N PHE A 34 12.80 18.76 -4.94
CA PHE A 34 12.19 17.75 -4.06
C PHE A 34 12.95 16.42 -4.08
N ILE A 35 13.26 15.89 -5.27
CA ILE A 35 14.01 14.63 -5.42
C ILE A 35 15.40 14.78 -4.81
N GLN A 36 16.12 15.85 -5.14
CA GLN A 36 17.47 16.09 -4.62
C GLN A 36 17.49 16.22 -3.09
N LYS A 37 16.49 16.90 -2.50
CA LYS A 37 16.35 16.97 -1.05
C LYS A 37 16.19 15.58 -0.43
N GLY A 38 15.30 14.75 -0.97
CA GLY A 38 15.12 13.36 -0.50
C GLY A 38 16.40 12.54 -0.64
N GLN A 39 17.13 12.68 -1.74
CA GLN A 39 18.41 12.02 -1.98
C GLN A 39 19.51 12.43 -0.98
N LEU A 40 19.50 13.68 -0.51
CA LEU A 40 20.46 14.19 0.48
C LEU A 40 20.11 13.76 1.91
N GLU A 41 18.84 13.46 2.19
CA GLU A 41 18.35 13.03 3.50
C GLU A 41 18.53 11.53 3.75
N ILE A 42 19.07 10.76 2.78
CA ILE A 42 19.34 9.33 2.91
C ILE A 42 20.30 9.09 4.08
N LYS A 43 19.80 8.39 5.10
CA LYS A 43 20.53 8.14 6.36
C LYS A 43 21.44 6.92 6.30
N ASN A 44 21.53 6.29 5.13
CA ASN A 44 22.37 5.11 4.88
C ASN A 44 21.99 3.95 5.82
N TYR A 45 20.70 3.85 6.18
CA TYR A 45 20.19 2.66 6.84
C TYR A 45 20.02 1.54 5.83
N TYR A 46 19.96 0.31 6.33
CA TYR A 46 19.56 -0.80 5.49
C TYR A 46 18.17 -0.53 4.90
N ASP A 47 17.95 -0.95 3.66
CA ASP A 47 16.66 -0.84 2.95
C ASP A 47 16.26 0.56 2.48
N ASP A 48 17.13 1.58 2.63
CA ASP A 48 16.89 2.89 2.03
C ASP A 48 16.90 2.76 0.50
N ILE A 49 15.87 3.36 -0.13
CA ILE A 49 15.78 3.52 -1.57
C ILE A 49 16.14 4.95 -1.95
N VAL A 50 16.92 5.08 -3.01
CA VAL A 50 17.19 6.37 -3.62
C VAL A 50 15.99 6.73 -4.49
N LEU A 51 15.27 7.80 -4.11
CA LEU A 51 14.22 8.35 -4.96
C LEU A 51 14.85 8.95 -6.22
N GLU A 52 14.37 8.55 -7.40
CA GLU A 52 14.95 8.98 -8.69
C GLU A 52 13.92 9.70 -9.57
N TRP A 53 14.39 10.63 -10.40
CA TRP A 53 13.69 10.97 -11.63
C TRP A 53 14.02 9.90 -12.68
N ILE A 54 12.98 9.29 -13.25
CA ILE A 54 13.12 8.15 -14.15
C ILE A 54 12.62 8.57 -15.53
N PRO A 55 13.50 8.64 -16.54
CA PRO A 55 13.07 8.90 -17.91
C PRO A 55 12.08 7.83 -18.39
N TYR A 56 11.00 8.24 -19.07
CA TYR A 56 9.94 7.32 -19.48
C TYR A 56 10.44 6.16 -20.38
N ASN A 57 11.48 6.39 -21.17
CA ASN A 57 12.11 5.38 -22.02
C ASN A 57 12.83 4.24 -21.26
N GLN A 58 12.89 4.31 -19.93
CA GLN A 58 13.40 3.25 -19.06
C GLN A 58 12.39 2.11 -18.87
N PHE A 59 11.12 2.34 -19.22
CA PHE A 59 10.05 1.37 -19.08
C PHE A 59 9.81 0.61 -20.38
N ASN A 60 9.65 -0.71 -20.27
CA ASN A 60 9.22 -1.57 -21.36
C ASN A 60 8.09 -2.50 -20.88
N GLU A 61 7.46 -3.21 -21.83
CA GLU A 61 6.32 -4.09 -21.55
C GLU A 61 5.19 -3.37 -20.78
N ILE A 62 4.92 -2.12 -21.15
CA ILE A 62 3.91 -1.29 -20.50
C ILE A 62 2.52 -1.82 -20.85
N LYS A 63 1.74 -2.20 -19.83
CA LYS A 63 0.37 -2.70 -19.98
C LYS A 63 -0.54 -2.02 -18.96
N GLU A 64 -1.65 -1.45 -19.43
CA GLU A 64 -2.70 -0.89 -18.57
C GLU A 64 -3.31 -2.00 -17.70
N THR A 65 -3.40 -1.74 -16.40
CA THR A 65 -3.96 -2.67 -15.40
C THR A 65 -5.21 -2.11 -14.74
N GLY A 66 -5.45 -0.79 -14.80
CA GLY A 66 -6.66 -0.20 -14.26
C GLY A 66 -6.72 1.29 -14.52
N LYS A 67 -7.94 1.82 -14.63
CA LYS A 67 -8.18 3.23 -14.94
C LYS A 67 -9.44 3.73 -14.25
N ASN A 68 -9.36 4.94 -13.71
CA ASN A 68 -10.52 5.74 -13.28
C ASN A 68 -10.38 7.19 -13.80
N SER A 69 -11.22 8.10 -13.31
CA SER A 69 -11.23 9.50 -13.78
C SER A 69 -9.99 10.31 -13.40
N LEU A 70 -9.26 9.92 -12.35
CA LEU A 70 -8.12 10.68 -11.81
C LEU A 70 -6.77 9.98 -12.06
N ILE A 71 -6.78 8.66 -12.22
CA ILE A 71 -5.57 7.84 -12.22
C ILE A 71 -5.70 6.73 -13.27
N THR A 72 -4.62 6.50 -14.01
CA THR A 72 -4.41 5.24 -14.75
C THR A 72 -3.20 4.53 -14.20
N VAL A 73 -3.29 3.22 -13.98
CA VAL A 73 -2.17 2.40 -13.56
C VAL A 73 -1.77 1.45 -14.67
N TYR A 74 -0.46 1.37 -14.87
CA TYR A 74 0.17 0.41 -15.76
C TYR A 74 1.11 -0.50 -14.99
N SER A 75 1.26 -1.74 -15.44
CA SER A 75 2.42 -2.56 -15.13
C SER A 75 3.51 -2.32 -16.18
N ALA A 76 4.78 -2.32 -15.77
CA ALA A 76 5.91 -2.22 -16.67
C ALA A 76 7.14 -2.93 -16.10
N LYS A 77 8.15 -3.18 -16.92
CA LYS A 77 9.51 -3.52 -16.46
C LYS A 77 10.39 -2.27 -16.54
N TRP A 78 11.04 -1.94 -15.43
CA TRP A 78 12.03 -0.88 -15.37
C TRP A 78 13.43 -1.47 -15.64
N LYS A 79 14.04 -1.08 -16.76
CA LYS A 79 15.33 -1.60 -17.22
C LYS A 79 16.45 -1.49 -16.18
N ASP A 80 16.72 -0.27 -15.71
CA ASP A 80 17.78 -0.04 -14.73
C ASP A 80 17.38 -0.54 -13.34
N GLY A 81 16.11 -0.35 -12.97
CA GLY A 81 15.57 -0.75 -11.66
C GLY A 81 15.98 0.17 -10.51
N PRO A 82 15.36 0.03 -9.32
CA PRO A 82 15.60 0.90 -8.19
C PRO A 82 17.03 0.77 -7.67
N LEU A 83 17.66 1.90 -7.32
CA LEU A 83 18.91 1.94 -6.57
C LEU A 83 18.62 1.83 -5.07
N TYR A 84 19.12 0.77 -4.44
CA TYR A 84 18.88 0.48 -3.03
C TYR A 84 20.14 -0.03 -2.33
N LYS A 85 20.19 0.09 -1.00
CA LYS A 85 21.29 -0.43 -0.19
C LYS A 85 21.09 -1.91 0.14
N LYS A 86 22.04 -2.77 -0.27
CA LYS A 86 21.99 -4.21 0.03
C LYS A 86 22.19 -4.49 1.53
N TYR A 87 21.48 -5.49 2.04
CA TYR A 87 21.57 -5.95 3.43
C TYR A 87 22.78 -6.89 3.63
N ASN A 88 23.96 -6.32 3.88
CA ASN A 88 25.08 -7.00 4.54
C ASN A 88 25.96 -5.97 5.26
N TRP A 89 26.82 -6.40 6.19
CA TRP A 89 27.72 -5.51 6.97
C TRP A 89 28.60 -4.59 6.11
N SER A 90 28.79 -4.92 4.82
CA SER A 90 29.53 -4.15 3.82
C SER A 90 28.64 -3.48 2.77
N GLY A 91 27.34 -3.31 3.07
CA GLY A 91 26.25 -2.99 2.14
C GLY A 91 26.55 -1.90 1.12
N ASN A 92 26.91 -2.34 -0.08
CA ASN A 92 26.99 -1.48 -1.25
C ASN A 92 25.58 -1.16 -1.76
N TYR A 93 25.43 -0.01 -2.39
CA TYR A 93 24.26 0.29 -3.22
C TYR A 93 24.34 -0.52 -4.50
N THR A 94 23.22 -1.13 -4.88
CA THR A 94 23.08 -1.92 -6.09
C THR A 94 21.74 -1.60 -6.75
N ARG A 95 21.60 -1.97 -8.03
CA ARG A 95 20.33 -1.87 -8.74
C ARG A 95 19.63 -3.24 -8.83
N ASP A 96 18.32 -3.23 -8.76
CA ASP A 96 17.45 -4.38 -9.05
C ASP A 96 16.95 -4.30 -10.50
N SER A 97 17.81 -4.62 -11.47
CA SER A 97 17.53 -4.39 -12.89
C SER A 97 16.41 -5.27 -13.45
N ASN A 98 15.69 -4.75 -14.45
CA ASN A 98 14.50 -5.34 -15.04
C ASN A 98 13.36 -5.61 -14.03
N LYS A 99 13.33 -4.86 -12.93
CA LYS A 99 12.29 -4.98 -11.90
C LYS A 99 10.93 -4.63 -12.48
N LYS A 100 9.95 -5.50 -12.24
CA LYS A 100 8.53 -5.19 -12.49
C LYS A 100 8.09 -4.07 -11.53
N VAL A 101 7.45 -3.05 -12.07
CA VAL A 101 6.97 -1.88 -11.34
C VAL A 101 5.52 -1.57 -11.70
N ALA A 102 4.84 -0.86 -10.81
CA ALA A 102 3.58 -0.20 -11.12
C ALA A 102 3.83 1.27 -11.45
N LEU A 103 3.20 1.75 -12.51
CA LEU A 103 3.25 3.14 -12.96
C LEU A 103 1.89 3.77 -12.68
N LYS A 104 1.77 4.52 -11.58
CA LYS A 104 0.55 5.23 -11.20
C LYS A 104 0.56 6.62 -11.85
N CYS A 105 -0.08 6.74 -13.01
CA CYS A 105 -0.19 7.97 -13.78
C CYS A 105 -1.31 8.85 -13.20
N LEU A 106 -0.96 10.06 -12.76
CA LEU A 106 -1.88 11.00 -12.12
C LEU A 106 -2.35 12.03 -13.15
N HIS A 107 -3.61 11.96 -13.55
CA HIS A 107 -4.18 12.86 -14.55
C HIS A 107 -4.23 14.30 -14.06
N ASN A 108 -3.96 15.25 -14.95
CA ASN A 108 -3.96 16.69 -14.67
C ASN A 108 -2.99 17.10 -13.55
N SER A 109 -2.00 16.25 -13.24
CA SER A 109 -1.01 16.51 -12.18
C SER A 109 -0.13 17.74 -12.43
N GLN A 110 -0.15 18.26 -13.65
CA GLN A 110 0.51 19.53 -14.00
C GLN A 110 -0.21 20.76 -13.45
N GLU A 111 -1.50 20.65 -13.10
CA GLU A 111 -2.27 21.79 -12.57
C GLU A 111 -1.76 22.24 -11.20
N SER A 112 -1.18 21.33 -10.41
CA SER A 112 -0.61 21.66 -9.11
C SER A 112 0.56 20.74 -8.71
N ILE A 113 1.77 21.23 -8.98
CA ILE A 113 3.02 20.59 -8.53
C ILE A 113 3.07 20.44 -7.00
N ASP A 114 2.51 21.40 -6.27
CA ASP A 114 2.53 21.35 -4.81
C ASP A 114 1.59 20.24 -4.28
N SER A 115 0.44 20.03 -4.94
CA SER A 115 -0.46 18.90 -4.64
C SER A 115 0.20 17.56 -4.96
N LEU A 116 0.87 17.46 -6.11
CA LEU A 116 1.65 16.28 -6.49
C LEU A 116 2.74 15.96 -5.46
N ILE A 117 3.52 16.96 -5.02
CA ILE A 117 4.55 16.77 -4.00
C ILE A 117 3.94 16.31 -2.68
N ASN A 118 2.78 16.85 -2.29
CA ASN A 118 2.09 16.42 -1.06
C ASN A 118 1.58 14.98 -1.16
N GLU A 119 1.11 14.56 -2.33
CA GLU A 119 0.77 13.15 -2.60
C GLU A 119 2.01 12.25 -2.52
N ILE A 120 3.12 12.65 -3.15
CA ILE A 120 4.38 11.90 -3.14
C ILE A 120 4.91 11.67 -1.73
N LYS A 121 4.83 12.67 -0.85
CA LYS A 121 5.32 12.60 0.54
C LYS A 121 4.62 11.54 1.39
N LYS A 122 3.45 11.05 0.98
CA LYS A 122 2.73 9.99 1.69
C LYS A 122 3.41 8.63 1.57
N TYR A 123 4.20 8.42 0.52
CA TYR A 123 4.78 7.12 0.22
C TYR A 123 6.14 6.91 0.89
N PRO A 124 6.36 5.77 1.55
CA PRO A 124 7.66 5.42 2.09
C PRO A 124 8.68 5.11 0.99
N THR A 125 9.93 5.51 1.22
CA THR A 125 11.10 5.18 0.38
C THR A 125 11.99 4.13 1.06
N LYS A 126 11.34 3.12 1.66
CA LYS A 126 12.00 1.98 2.33
C LYS A 126 11.61 0.70 1.62
N TYR A 127 12.59 -0.13 1.29
CA TYR A 127 12.40 -1.36 0.50
C TYR A 127 11.45 -2.36 1.18
N GLN A 128 11.34 -2.33 2.52
CA GLN A 128 10.47 -3.21 3.29
C GLN A 128 9.00 -2.80 3.31
N ALA A 129 8.69 -1.53 3.01
CA ALA A 129 7.32 -1.05 3.10
C ALA A 129 6.39 -1.72 2.09
N PHE A 130 5.10 -1.70 2.37
CA PHE A 130 4.10 -2.32 1.48
C PHE A 130 4.00 -1.59 0.14
N GLN A 131 3.84 -0.26 0.18
CA GLN A 131 3.76 0.63 -0.97
C GLN A 131 5.01 1.50 -1.06
N VAL A 132 6.00 1.03 -1.78
CA VAL A 132 7.30 1.68 -1.88
C VAL A 132 7.33 2.61 -3.08
N LEU A 133 7.74 3.86 -2.89
CA LEU A 133 8.02 4.76 -3.98
C LEU A 133 9.49 4.66 -4.40
N TYR A 134 9.73 4.32 -5.66
CA TYR A 134 11.06 4.28 -6.25
C TYR A 134 11.44 5.59 -6.94
N GLY A 135 10.47 6.28 -7.53
CA GLY A 135 10.77 7.47 -8.29
C GLY A 135 9.55 8.12 -8.92
N ILE A 136 9.84 9.17 -9.67
CA ILE A 136 8.87 9.96 -10.41
C ILE A 136 9.28 9.91 -11.88
N SER A 137 8.30 9.73 -12.75
CA SER A 137 8.44 9.86 -14.20
C SER A 137 7.37 10.82 -14.71
N GLN A 138 7.39 11.09 -16.01
CA GLN A 138 6.34 11.83 -16.70
C GLN A 138 5.98 11.11 -17.99
N ASN A 139 4.69 11.05 -18.29
CA ASN A 139 4.19 10.59 -19.57
C ASN A 139 4.59 11.61 -20.64
N PRO A 140 5.36 11.24 -21.68
CA PRO A 140 5.83 12.17 -22.69
C PRO A 140 4.69 12.72 -23.57
N ASP A 141 3.57 11.99 -23.69
CA ASP A 141 2.46 12.35 -24.57
C ASP A 141 1.45 13.27 -23.86
N THR A 142 1.10 12.96 -22.61
CA THR A 142 0.11 13.75 -21.85
C THR A 142 0.75 14.79 -20.95
N GLY A 143 2.04 14.65 -20.65
CA GLY A 143 2.71 15.43 -19.61
C GLY A 143 2.31 15.01 -18.20
N ASP A 144 1.41 14.06 -17.98
CA ASP A 144 1.03 13.63 -16.62
C ASP A 144 2.22 13.03 -15.87
N TYR A 145 2.37 13.39 -14.60
CA TYR A 145 3.36 12.76 -13.72
C TYR A 145 2.94 11.34 -13.34
N ILE A 146 3.94 10.49 -13.18
CA ILE A 146 3.81 9.08 -12.89
C ILE A 146 4.59 8.77 -11.62
N LEU A 147 3.93 8.16 -10.64
CA LEU A 147 4.61 7.57 -9.49
C LEU A 147 5.04 6.14 -9.83
N VAL A 148 6.32 5.84 -9.62
CA VAL A 148 6.91 4.54 -9.93
C VAL A 148 7.05 3.75 -8.64
N GLN A 149 6.29 2.67 -8.52
CA GLN A 149 6.10 1.92 -7.27
C GLN A 149 6.42 0.44 -7.43
N ASN A 150 6.57 -0.27 -6.31
CA ASN A 150 6.71 -1.73 -6.33
C ASN A 150 5.48 -2.39 -6.95
N SER A 151 5.69 -3.37 -7.85
CA SER A 151 4.60 -4.10 -8.52
C SER A 151 3.94 -5.16 -7.64
N SER A 152 4.29 -5.24 -6.35
CA SER A 152 3.85 -6.33 -5.48
C SER A 152 2.35 -6.28 -5.16
N ILE A 153 1.71 -5.18 -5.53
CA ILE A 153 0.26 -5.02 -5.53
C ILE A 153 -0.18 -5.26 -6.97
N ASN A 154 -1.04 -6.24 -7.19
CA ASN A 154 -1.82 -6.26 -8.42
C ASN A 154 -2.76 -5.05 -8.32
N LEU A 155 -2.29 -3.86 -8.74
CA LEU A 155 -3.07 -2.61 -8.68
C LEU A 155 -4.37 -2.70 -9.49
N GLU A 156 -4.53 -3.76 -10.30
CA GLU A 156 -5.82 -4.22 -10.81
C GLU A 156 -6.87 -4.19 -9.69
N ASN A 157 -6.62 -4.82 -8.54
CA ASN A 157 -7.59 -4.89 -7.44
C ASN A 157 -7.85 -3.53 -6.76
N GLN A 158 -6.86 -2.64 -6.69
CA GLN A 158 -7.05 -1.33 -6.03
C GLN A 158 -7.92 -0.37 -6.84
N ILE A 159 -7.96 -0.50 -8.18
CA ILE A 159 -8.77 0.37 -9.03
C ILE A 159 -10.07 -0.30 -9.44
N SER A 160 -10.09 -1.61 -9.70
CA SER A 160 -11.28 -2.32 -10.18
C SER A 160 -12.19 -2.85 -9.06
N GLU A 161 -11.67 -3.03 -7.85
CA GLU A 161 -12.41 -3.56 -6.69
C GLU A 161 -12.38 -2.54 -5.53
N ASN A 162 -12.68 -1.27 -5.81
CA ASN A 162 -12.84 -0.26 -4.76
C ASN A 162 -14.18 -0.43 -4.02
N SER A 163 -14.32 0.21 -2.86
CA SER A 163 -15.55 0.14 -2.08
C SER A 163 -16.72 0.92 -2.68
N GLY A 164 -16.45 1.75 -3.69
CA GLY A 164 -17.37 2.78 -4.16
C GLY A 164 -17.56 3.92 -3.15
N ASN A 165 -16.82 3.92 -2.03
CA ASN A 165 -16.86 4.93 -0.99
C ASN A 165 -15.47 5.54 -0.79
N GLU A 166 -15.30 6.78 -1.25
CA GLU A 166 -14.02 7.50 -1.21
C GLU A 166 -13.39 7.55 0.19
N LYS A 167 -14.19 7.71 1.26
CA LYS A 167 -13.66 7.73 2.63
C LYS A 167 -13.05 6.39 3.03
N ILE A 168 -13.69 5.27 2.69
CA ILE A 168 -13.17 3.92 2.98
C ILE A 168 -11.92 3.63 2.16
N ASP A 169 -11.95 4.00 0.88
CA ASP A 169 -10.82 3.80 -0.02
C ASP A 169 -9.60 4.59 0.45
N ASN A 170 -9.78 5.87 0.82
CA ASN A 170 -8.73 6.72 1.38
C ASN A 170 -8.21 6.15 2.71
N PHE A 171 -9.09 5.76 3.63
CA PHE A 171 -8.68 5.15 4.90
C PHE A 171 -7.88 3.86 4.68
N THR A 172 -8.31 3.00 3.76
CA THR A 172 -7.61 1.76 3.43
C THR A 172 -6.22 2.06 2.87
N GLN A 173 -6.11 3.05 1.99
CA GLN A 173 -4.82 3.48 1.44
C GLN A 173 -3.89 4.06 2.52
N GLU A 174 -4.40 4.91 3.43
CA GLU A 174 -3.63 5.46 4.54
C GLU A 174 -3.04 4.34 5.42
N ARG A 175 -3.86 3.35 5.79
CA ARG A 175 -3.41 2.18 6.57
C ARG A 175 -2.35 1.37 5.85
N GLN A 176 -2.47 1.20 4.54
CA GLN A 176 -1.50 0.49 3.73
C GLN A 176 -0.15 1.22 3.64
N LEU A 177 -0.13 2.55 3.70
CA LEU A 177 1.09 3.36 3.69
C LEU A 177 1.85 3.33 5.02
N GLU A 178 1.17 3.04 6.14
CA GLU A 178 1.77 2.86 7.46
C GLU A 178 2.55 1.53 7.58
N ILE A 179 2.31 0.58 6.68
CA ILE A 179 2.94 -0.74 6.71
C ILE A 179 4.43 -0.62 6.37
N SER A 180 5.26 -0.93 7.37
CA SER A 180 6.71 -0.80 7.28
C SER A 180 7.45 -2.11 7.53
N ASN A 181 6.77 -3.15 7.99
CA ASN A 181 7.32 -4.49 8.14
C ASN A 181 6.67 -5.50 7.17
N TYR A 182 7.39 -6.56 6.82
CA TYR A 182 6.96 -7.51 5.80
C TYR A 182 5.90 -8.51 6.31
N ASP A 183 5.80 -8.69 7.62
CA ASP A 183 4.83 -9.56 8.29
C ASP A 183 3.56 -8.81 8.74
N ASP A 184 3.56 -7.47 8.68
CA ASP A 184 2.38 -6.65 8.99
C ASP A 184 1.18 -7.00 8.09
N VAL A 185 -0.02 -6.88 8.67
CA VAL A 185 -1.25 -7.25 7.98
C VAL A 185 -1.70 -6.11 7.07
N ILE A 186 -2.05 -6.47 5.84
CA ILE A 186 -2.56 -5.54 4.85
C ILE A 186 -4.07 -5.49 4.97
N LEU A 187 -4.60 -4.31 5.30
CA LEU A 187 -6.03 -4.04 5.26
C LEU A 187 -6.49 -3.93 3.80
N GLU A 188 -7.54 -4.66 3.43
CA GLU A 188 -8.08 -4.67 2.07
C GLU A 188 -9.59 -4.41 2.05
N TRP A 189 -10.09 -3.78 0.99
CA TRP A 189 -11.50 -3.95 0.62
C TRP A 189 -11.68 -5.32 -0.03
N ILE A 190 -12.68 -6.07 0.42
CA ILE A 190 -12.93 -7.43 -0.04
C ILE A 190 -14.35 -7.50 -0.62
N PRO A 191 -14.51 -7.74 -1.93
CA PRO A 191 -15.83 -7.93 -2.52
C PRO A 191 -16.56 -9.10 -1.86
N TYR A 192 -17.85 -8.92 -1.52
CA TYR A 192 -18.62 -9.91 -0.77
C TYR A 192 -18.68 -11.30 -1.45
N ASN A 193 -18.64 -11.33 -2.78
CA ASN A 193 -18.65 -12.58 -3.57
C ASN A 193 -17.36 -13.43 -3.43
N LYS A 194 -16.34 -12.93 -2.74
CA LYS A 194 -15.11 -13.66 -2.40
C LYS A 194 -15.29 -14.57 -1.18
N PHE A 195 -16.40 -14.47 -0.46
CA PHE A 195 -16.73 -15.34 0.67
C PHE A 195 -17.59 -16.52 0.24
N ASN A 196 -17.27 -17.70 0.78
CA ASN A 196 -18.00 -18.95 0.61
C ASN A 196 -18.30 -19.56 1.98
N GLU A 197 -19.20 -20.55 2.00
CA GLU A 197 -19.52 -21.34 3.20
C GLU A 197 -19.90 -20.48 4.42
N ILE A 198 -20.60 -19.37 4.17
CA ILE A 198 -20.98 -18.41 5.20
C ILE A 198 -21.99 -19.07 6.16
N LYS A 199 -21.65 -19.14 7.44
CA LYS A 199 -22.50 -19.73 8.50
C LYS A 199 -22.59 -18.77 9.68
N GLU A 200 -23.80 -18.51 10.16
CA GLU A 200 -24.00 -17.69 11.36
C GLU A 200 -23.45 -18.43 12.58
N THR A 201 -22.63 -17.74 13.37
CA THR A 201 -21.99 -18.30 14.57
C THR A 201 -22.43 -17.59 15.85
N GLY A 202 -22.98 -16.38 15.74
CA GLY A 202 -23.55 -15.65 16.86
C GLY A 202 -24.26 -14.38 16.42
N LYS A 203 -25.28 -13.97 17.18
CA LYS A 203 -26.08 -12.78 16.89
C LYS A 203 -26.54 -12.10 18.17
N ASN A 204 -26.48 -10.77 18.19
CA ASN A 204 -27.19 -9.92 19.14
C ASN A 204 -27.89 -8.77 18.40
N ASP A 205 -28.38 -7.80 19.17
CA ASP A 205 -29.18 -6.67 18.64
C ASP A 205 -28.38 -5.70 17.74
N LEU A 206 -27.04 -5.71 17.80
CA LEU A 206 -26.19 -4.76 17.06
C LEU A 206 -25.28 -5.44 16.02
N ILE A 207 -24.91 -6.69 16.28
CA ILE A 207 -23.86 -7.40 15.56
C ILE A 207 -24.34 -8.81 15.21
N THR A 208 -23.99 -9.26 14.02
CA THR A 208 -24.06 -10.69 13.65
C THR A 208 -22.70 -11.15 13.20
N VAL A 209 -22.22 -12.26 13.77
CA VAL A 209 -20.95 -12.87 13.45
C VAL A 209 -21.21 -14.13 12.63
N TYR A 210 -20.46 -14.26 11.54
CA TYR A 210 -20.46 -15.44 10.69
C TYR A 210 -19.05 -16.01 10.60
N SER A 211 -18.93 -17.33 10.42
CA SER A 211 -17.73 -17.94 9.82
C SER A 211 -17.86 -17.96 8.31
N ALA A 212 -16.75 -17.84 7.60
CA ALA A 212 -16.71 -17.96 6.15
C ALA A 212 -15.32 -18.39 5.66
N ILE A 213 -15.26 -18.88 4.42
CA ILE A 213 -14.02 -19.09 3.68
C ILE A 213 -13.81 -17.92 2.73
N TRP A 214 -12.72 -17.17 2.92
CA TRP A 214 -12.25 -16.17 1.96
C TRP A 214 -11.41 -16.86 0.88
N LYS A 215 -11.92 -16.91 -0.35
CA LYS A 215 -11.27 -17.60 -1.50
C LYS A 215 -9.85 -17.13 -1.75
N ASP A 216 -9.67 -15.83 -1.89
CA ASP A 216 -8.37 -15.24 -2.21
C ASP A 216 -7.46 -15.29 -0.98
N GLY A 217 -8.00 -14.98 0.20
CA GLY A 217 -7.25 -14.93 1.45
C GLY A 217 -6.36 -13.69 1.58
N PRO A 218 -5.77 -13.46 2.77
CA PRO A 218 -4.94 -12.28 3.02
C PRO A 218 -3.62 -12.33 2.23
N LEU A 219 -3.12 -11.15 1.84
CA LEU A 219 -1.76 -10.99 1.34
C LEU A 219 -0.75 -11.15 2.48
N HIS A 220 0.32 -11.89 2.24
CA HIS A 220 1.44 -12.05 3.16
C HIS A 220 2.77 -12.26 2.42
N LYS A 221 3.88 -11.98 3.09
CA LYS A 221 5.23 -12.37 2.67
C LYS A 221 5.76 -13.45 3.58
N LYS A 222 6.42 -14.47 3.01
CA LYS A 222 7.15 -15.46 3.80
C LYS A 222 8.44 -14.85 4.36
N ASN A 223 9.14 -14.06 3.54
CA ASN A 223 10.31 -13.31 3.94
C ASN A 223 10.29 -11.91 3.31
N LYS A 224 11.11 -11.02 3.87
CA LYS A 224 11.32 -9.64 3.43
C LYS A 224 11.55 -9.44 1.92
N TRP A 225 12.21 -10.40 1.26
CA TRP A 225 12.62 -10.30 -0.14
C TRP A 225 11.67 -11.03 -1.10
N ASP A 226 10.72 -11.77 -0.55
CA ASP A 226 9.73 -12.47 -1.36
C ASP A 226 8.68 -11.47 -1.86
N ASP A 227 8.10 -11.76 -3.02
CA ASP A 227 6.91 -11.06 -3.47
C ASP A 227 5.70 -11.46 -2.59
N TYR A 228 4.69 -10.58 -2.52
CA TYR A 228 3.45 -10.91 -1.78
C TYR A 228 2.76 -12.11 -2.42
N THR A 229 2.28 -13.00 -1.57
CA THR A 229 1.47 -14.16 -1.96
C THR A 229 0.17 -14.18 -1.15
N ARG A 230 -0.84 -14.86 -1.67
CA ARG A 230 -2.16 -15.01 -1.06
C ARG A 230 -2.21 -16.28 -0.21
N ASP A 231 -2.76 -16.20 1.00
CA ASP A 231 -3.08 -17.37 1.83
C ASP A 231 -4.51 -17.86 1.53
N SER A 232 -4.70 -18.47 0.37
CA SER A 232 -6.02 -18.77 -0.20
C SER A 232 -6.86 -19.75 0.62
N ASN A 233 -8.18 -19.64 0.47
CA ASN A 233 -9.20 -20.38 1.22
C ASN A 233 -9.05 -20.21 2.74
N LYS A 234 -8.74 -18.99 3.18
CA LYS A 234 -8.58 -18.66 4.59
C LYS A 234 -9.93 -18.66 5.30
N GLU A 235 -10.02 -19.38 6.41
CA GLU A 235 -11.15 -19.24 7.33
C GLU A 235 -11.09 -17.90 8.06
N VAL A 236 -12.21 -17.17 8.04
CA VAL A 236 -12.34 -15.82 8.59
C VAL A 236 -13.63 -15.67 9.38
N ALA A 237 -13.63 -14.74 10.34
CA ALA A 237 -14.84 -14.27 10.99
C ALA A 237 -15.35 -13.01 10.29
N LEU A 238 -16.63 -12.98 9.95
CA LEU A 238 -17.31 -11.82 9.37
C LEU A 238 -18.16 -11.18 10.47
N LYS A 239 -17.71 -10.04 11.01
CA LYS A 239 -18.47 -9.25 11.99
C LYS A 239 -19.30 -8.22 11.22
N CYS A 240 -20.57 -8.54 11.01
CA CYS A 240 -21.54 -7.67 10.35
C CYS A 240 -22.11 -6.65 11.34
N LEU A 241 -21.94 -5.37 11.04
CA LEU A 241 -22.45 -4.25 11.83
C LEU A 241 -23.84 -3.89 11.28
N GLN A 242 -24.90 -4.23 12.01
CA GLN A 242 -26.27 -3.99 11.53
C GLN A 242 -26.55 -2.48 11.54
N LYS A 243 -26.90 -1.94 10.37
CA LYS A 243 -27.32 -0.54 10.24
C LYS A 243 -28.63 -0.31 10.98
N SER A 244 -28.55 0.26 12.16
CA SER A 244 -29.60 1.19 12.58
C SER A 244 -29.13 2.65 12.60
N GLN A 245 -27.85 2.98 12.84
CA GLN A 245 -27.47 4.40 12.95
C GLN A 245 -26.00 4.81 12.70
N GLU A 246 -25.15 3.98 12.09
CA GLU A 246 -23.70 4.27 12.06
C GLU A 246 -23.21 4.99 10.79
N SER A 247 -22.56 6.13 10.97
CA SER A 247 -21.84 6.86 9.91
C SER A 247 -20.58 6.11 9.47
N ILE A 248 -20.02 6.44 8.30
CA ILE A 248 -18.70 5.93 7.87
C ILE A 248 -17.62 6.26 8.91
N ASP A 249 -17.75 7.40 9.59
CA ASP A 249 -16.80 7.81 10.62
C ASP A 249 -16.91 6.90 11.87
N SER A 250 -18.11 6.42 12.22
CA SER A 250 -18.31 5.40 13.26
C SER A 250 -17.62 4.08 12.89
N LEU A 251 -17.81 3.62 11.66
CA LEU A 251 -17.15 2.43 11.13
C LEU A 251 -15.62 2.55 11.21
N ILE A 252 -15.06 3.68 10.77
CA ILE A 252 -13.61 3.93 10.85
C ILE A 252 -13.13 3.92 12.30
N ASN A 253 -13.86 4.55 13.23
CA ASN A 253 -13.52 4.54 14.64
C ASN A 253 -13.55 3.13 15.26
N GLU A 254 -14.46 2.27 14.81
CA GLU A 254 -14.47 0.85 15.19
C GLU A 254 -13.27 0.11 14.62
N ILE A 255 -12.92 0.34 13.35
CA ILE A 255 -11.79 -0.30 12.68
C ILE A 255 -10.46 0.06 13.34
N ILE A 256 -10.26 1.31 13.74
CA ILE A 256 -9.01 1.79 14.36
C ILE A 256 -8.70 1.05 15.68
N LYS A 257 -9.70 0.47 16.34
CA LYS A 257 -9.50 -0.35 17.55
C LYS A 257 -8.70 -1.63 17.27
N TYR A 258 -8.70 -2.10 16.02
CA TYR A 258 -8.01 -3.33 15.64
C TYR A 258 -6.53 -3.06 15.31
N PRO A 259 -5.59 -3.80 15.92
CA PRO A 259 -4.18 -3.70 15.63
C PRO A 259 -3.84 -4.22 14.23
N THR A 260 -2.87 -3.58 13.58
CA THR A 260 -2.34 -3.96 12.25
C THR A 260 -1.09 -4.84 12.30
N LYS A 261 -0.55 -5.09 13.50
CA LYS A 261 0.66 -5.89 13.68
C LYS A 261 0.33 -7.38 13.76
N TYR A 262 1.13 -8.18 13.08
CA TYR A 262 1.00 -9.65 13.00
C TYR A 262 0.83 -10.37 14.35
N GLN A 263 1.49 -9.86 15.40
CA GLN A 263 1.50 -10.49 16.72
C GLN A 263 0.23 -10.24 17.55
N ALA A 264 -0.77 -9.58 17.00
CA ALA A 264 -1.98 -9.25 17.74
C ALA A 264 -3.05 -10.35 17.70
N PHE A 265 -3.80 -10.49 18.80
CA PHE A 265 -4.79 -11.54 19.01
C PHE A 265 -6.07 -11.38 18.14
N GLN A 266 -6.36 -10.18 17.63
CA GLN A 266 -7.51 -9.86 16.78
C GLN A 266 -7.08 -9.02 15.58
N VAL A 267 -6.58 -9.70 14.55
CA VAL A 267 -6.14 -9.08 13.30
C VAL A 267 -7.34 -8.79 12.41
N LEU A 268 -7.44 -7.56 11.92
CA LEU A 268 -8.37 -7.16 10.88
C LEU A 268 -7.72 -7.29 9.50
N TYR A 269 -8.23 -8.19 8.68
CA TYR A 269 -7.77 -8.39 7.30
C TYR A 269 -8.41 -7.41 6.33
N GLY A 270 -9.67 -7.03 6.56
CA GLY A 270 -10.34 -6.20 5.57
C GLY A 270 -11.74 -5.74 5.96
N ILE A 271 -12.31 -4.99 5.03
CA ILE A 271 -13.66 -4.44 5.08
C ILE A 271 -14.41 -4.99 3.87
N SER A 272 -15.65 -5.39 4.08
CA SER A 272 -16.58 -5.78 3.02
C SER A 272 -17.91 -5.09 3.25
N GLN A 273 -18.82 -5.19 2.29
CA GLN A 273 -20.19 -4.76 2.43
C GLN A 273 -21.15 -5.82 1.91
N ASN A 274 -22.19 -6.12 2.67
CA ASN A 274 -23.26 -7.00 2.22
C ASN A 274 -24.02 -6.31 1.07
N PRO A 275 -24.10 -6.89 -0.14
CA PRO A 275 -24.75 -6.25 -1.28
C PRO A 275 -26.27 -6.16 -1.15
N VAL A 276 -26.88 -6.95 -0.26
CA VAL A 276 -28.33 -6.98 -0.04
C VAL A 276 -28.75 -5.98 1.04
N THR A 277 -28.10 -6.00 2.20
CA THR A 277 -28.45 -5.11 3.32
C THR A 277 -27.70 -3.78 3.29
N GLY A 278 -26.57 -3.74 2.58
CA GLY A 278 -25.63 -2.63 2.59
C GLY A 278 -24.81 -2.53 3.89
N ASP A 279 -24.96 -3.46 4.81
CA ASP A 279 -24.22 -3.47 6.09
C ASP A 279 -22.73 -3.67 5.84
N TYR A 280 -21.91 -2.94 6.59
CA TYR A 280 -20.47 -3.13 6.56
C TYR A 280 -20.07 -4.35 7.39
N ILE A 281 -19.02 -5.00 6.93
CA ILE A 281 -18.52 -6.26 7.47
C ILE A 281 -17.04 -6.07 7.75
N LEU A 282 -16.66 -6.33 8.99
CA LEU A 282 -15.26 -6.44 9.37
C LEU A 282 -14.80 -7.89 9.20
N VAL A 283 -13.72 -8.09 8.44
CA VAL A 283 -13.18 -9.41 8.11
C VAL A 283 -11.99 -9.67 9.01
N LEU A 284 -12.19 -10.53 10.00
CA LEU A 284 -11.26 -10.77 11.10
C LEU A 284 -10.61 -12.15 10.97
N MET A 285 -9.39 -12.28 11.48
CA MET A 285 -8.73 -13.58 11.66
C MET A 285 -9.61 -14.50 12.51
N TRP A 286 -9.89 -15.71 12.01
CA TRP A 286 -10.63 -16.72 12.77
C TRP A 286 -9.80 -17.20 13.98
N THR A 287 -10.35 -17.04 15.19
CA THR A 287 -9.82 -17.64 16.41
C THR A 287 -10.95 -18.33 17.14
N SER A 288 -10.66 -19.39 17.91
CA SER A 288 -11.65 -20.15 18.69
C SER A 288 -12.42 -19.31 19.73
N GLY A 289 -12.08 -18.02 19.90
CA GLY A 289 -12.81 -17.06 20.74
C GLY A 289 -13.80 -16.17 19.99
N ASN A 290 -13.70 -16.06 18.66
CA ASN A 290 -14.55 -15.16 17.86
C ASN A 290 -16.01 -15.63 17.73
N GLU A 291 -16.30 -16.86 18.14
CA GLU A 291 -17.66 -17.40 18.24
C GLU A 291 -18.47 -16.68 19.33
N LYS A 292 -17.80 -15.96 20.24
CA LYS A 292 -18.43 -15.16 21.29
C LYS A 292 -18.40 -13.69 20.90
N ILE A 293 -19.54 -13.03 21.03
CA ILE A 293 -19.63 -11.58 20.88
C ILE A 293 -18.86 -10.97 22.05
N ASP A 294 -17.83 -10.17 21.77
CA ASP A 294 -17.09 -9.44 22.81
C ASP A 294 -18.02 -8.39 23.44
N ASP A 295 -18.54 -8.67 24.64
CA ASP A 295 -19.37 -7.76 25.46
C ASP A 295 -18.66 -6.47 25.90
N LYS A 296 -17.38 -6.28 25.54
CA LYS A 296 -16.56 -5.13 25.96
C LYS A 296 -16.99 -3.78 25.39
N CYS A 297 -17.93 -3.73 24.44
CA CYS A 297 -18.48 -2.46 23.97
C CYS A 297 -19.60 -1.88 24.86
N CYS A 298 -20.07 -2.58 25.90
CA CYS A 298 -21.22 -2.14 26.71
C CYS A 298 -20.88 -1.54 28.10
N HIS A 299 -19.62 -1.40 28.49
CA HIS A 299 -19.25 -0.92 29.85
C HIS A 299 -18.64 0.49 29.91
N VAL A 300 -19.13 1.43 29.09
CA VAL A 300 -18.88 2.88 29.32
C VAL A 300 -20.19 3.66 29.17
N ALA A 301 -21.22 3.30 29.92
CA ALA A 301 -22.41 4.16 30.10
C ALA A 301 -23.24 3.73 31.32
N GLN A 302 -22.62 3.60 32.50
CA GLN A 302 -23.35 3.58 33.78
C GLN A 302 -22.34 3.67 34.92
N ASN A 303 -22.06 4.90 35.35
CA ASN A 303 -21.75 5.27 36.73
C ASN A 303 -21.55 6.79 36.77
N ASN A 304 -22.67 7.50 36.88
CA ASN A 304 -22.77 8.83 37.47
C ASN A 304 -24.24 9.00 37.89
N GLN A 305 -24.55 8.49 39.08
CA GLN A 305 -25.60 8.98 39.96
C GLN A 305 -25.01 9.10 41.36
#